data_AF-A0A268QWI8-F1
#
_entry.id   AF-A0A268QWI8-F1
#
_cell.length_a   1.000
_cell.length_b   1.000
_cell.length_c   1.000
_cell.angle_alpha   90.00
_cell.angle_beta   90.00
_cell.angle_gamma   90.00
#
_symmetry.space_group_name_H-M   'P 1'
#
loop_
_entity.id
_entity.type
_entity.pdbx_description
1 polymer ?
#
loop_
_entity_poly.entity_id
_entity_poly.type
_entity_poly.pdbx_seq_one_letter_code
_entity_poly.pdbx_strand_id
1 'polypeptide(L)' 'MTWSGFRPSDDACMYGYLIPSNMFAVVVLNYLEEILTRFYKTSDIISSVTELKLQIQFGIDEY' A
#
# COMPACT_ATOMS: atom_id res chain seq x y z
N MET A 1 -2.09 -0.06 7.73
CA MET A 1 -2.36 -1.28 6.92
C MET A 1 -3.76 -1.22 6.30
N THR A 2 -4.00 -1.99 5.24
CA THR A 2 -5.30 -2.16 4.56
C THR A 2 -5.77 -3.62 4.62
N TRP A 3 -7.09 -3.82 4.63
CA TRP A 3 -7.72 -5.13 4.81
C TRP A 3 -7.63 -6.00 3.55
N SER A 4 -7.45 -7.30 3.75
CA SER A 4 -7.44 -8.32 2.71
C SER A 4 -8.23 -9.55 3.17
N GLY A 5 -9.23 -9.95 2.38
CA GLY A 5 -10.08 -11.09 2.69
C GLY A 5 -9.44 -12.44 2.41
N PHE A 6 -8.54 -12.50 1.42
CA PHE A 6 -7.92 -13.73 0.93
C PHE A 6 -6.42 -13.56 0.77
N ARG A 7 -5.70 -14.66 0.96
CA ARG A 7 -4.27 -14.78 0.67
C ARG A 7 -4.07 -14.93 -0.84
N PRO A 8 -2.82 -14.74 -1.33
CA PRO A 8 -2.47 -15.10 -2.70
C PRO A 8 -2.64 -16.59 -3.05
N SER A 9 -2.84 -17.47 -2.05
CA SER A 9 -3.20 -18.88 -2.27
C SER A 9 -4.70 -19.10 -2.51
N ASP A 10 -5.49 -18.02 -2.56
CA ASP A 10 -6.96 -18.02 -2.62
C ASP A 10 -7.67 -18.54 -1.36
N ASP A 11 -6.93 -18.84 -0.28
CA ASP A 11 -7.50 -19.16 1.03
C ASP A 11 -7.89 -17.90 1.81
N ALA A 12 -8.94 -17.98 2.61
CA ALA A 12 -9.34 -16.87 3.48
C ALA A 12 -8.23 -16.50 4.48
N CYS A 13 -8.06 -15.20 4.72
CA CYS A 13 -7.17 -14.71 5.76
C CYS A 13 -7.72 -15.05 7.15
N MET A 14 -6.87 -15.57 8.04
CA MET A 14 -7.23 -15.77 9.46
C MET A 14 -7.48 -14.43 10.17
N TYR A 15 -6.68 -13.41 9.84
CA TYR A 15 -6.85 -12.03 10.28
C TYR A 15 -6.79 -11.10 9.06
N GLY A 16 -7.59 -10.03 9.07
CA GLY A 16 -7.78 -9.18 7.88
C GLY A 16 -6.55 -8.39 7.42
N TYR A 17 -5.51 -8.23 8.24
CA TYR A 17 -4.29 -7.52 7.84
C TYR A 17 -3.21 -8.50 7.43
N LEU A 18 -3.19 -8.84 6.15
CA LEU A 18 -2.17 -9.72 5.58
C LEU A 18 -0.86 -8.96 5.39
N ILE A 19 0.12 -9.20 6.26
CA ILE A 19 1.38 -8.45 6.32
C ILE A 19 2.13 -8.44 4.98
N PRO A 20 2.37 -9.58 4.29
CA PRO A 20 3.09 -9.57 3.03
C PRO A 20 2.39 -8.76 1.93
N SER A 21 1.05 -8.79 1.87
CA SER A 21 0.28 -7.99 0.92
C SER A 21 0.35 -6.49 1.24
N ASN A 22 0.41 -6.12 2.52
CA ASN A 22 0.61 -4.73 2.94
C ASN A 22 2.02 -4.23 2.62
N MET A 23 3.06 -5.04 2.87
CA MET A 23 4.43 -4.73 2.44
C MET A 23 4.52 -4.54 0.92
N PHE A 24 3.83 -5.40 0.16
CA PHE A 24 3.77 -5.25 -1.29
C PHE A 24 3.02 -3.99 -1.73
N ALA A 25 1.93 -3.62 -1.05
CA ALA A 25 1.21 -2.37 -1.32
C ALA A 25 2.10 -1.13 -1.15
N VAL A 26 2.98 -1.09 -0.14
CA VAL A 26 3.97 0.01 0.03
C VAL A 26 4.89 0.11 -1.18
N VAL A 27 5.41 -1.02 -1.68
CA VAL A 27 6.27 -1.05 -2.87
C VAL A 27 5.54 -0.53 -4.11
N VAL A 28 4.31 -0.99 -4.34
CA VAL A 28 3.49 -0.56 -5.49
C VAL A 28 3.12 0.92 -5.41
N LEU A 29 2.80 1.42 -4.21
CA LEU A 29 2.54 2.86 -4.01
C LEU A 29 3.78 3.71 -4.29
N ASN A 30 4.97 3.21 -3.96
CA ASN A 30 6.22 3.88 -4.31
C ASN A 30 6.44 3.95 -5.84
N TYR A 31 6.13 2.87 -6.57
CA TYR A 31 6.16 2.90 -8.04
C TYR A 31 5.14 3.88 -8.62
N LEU A 32 3.93 3.92 -8.04
CA LEU A 32 2.88 4.85 -8.48
C LEU A 32 3.31 6.31 -8.28
N GLU A 33 3.90 6.64 -7.12
CA GLU A 33 4.45 7.97 -6.84
C GLU A 33 5.54 8.38 -7.85
N GLU A 34 6.45 7.46 -8.20
CA GLU A 34 7.49 7.68 -9.20
C GLU A 34 6.90 7.97 -10.59
N ILE A 35 5.92 7.18 -11.02
CA ILE A 35 5.24 7.33 -12.32
C ILE A 35 4.48 8.66 -12.38
N LEU A 36 3.69 8.98 -11.34
CA LEU A 36 2.91 10.21 -11.29
C LEU A 36 3.82 11.44 -11.33
N THR A 37 4.92 11.41 -10.56
CA THR A 37 5.89 12.51 -10.52
C THR A 37 6.58 12.71 -11.87
N ARG A 38 6.96 11.63 -12.56
CA ARG A 38 7.70 11.72 -13.82
C ARG A 38 6.84 12.08 -15.02
N PHE A 39 5.63 11.52 -15.11
CA PHE A 39 4.85 11.55 -16.36
C PHE A 39 3.59 12.42 -16.29
N TYR A 40 3.00 12.63 -15.11
CA TYR A 40 1.66 13.24 -14.99
C TYR A 40 1.63 14.55 -14.19
N LYS A 41 2.58 14.78 -13.27
CA LYS A 41 2.72 16.01 -12.45
C LYS A 41 1.45 16.41 -11.69
N THR A 42 0.62 15.46 -11.31
CA THR A 42 -0.62 15.65 -10.54
C THR A 42 -0.33 15.72 -9.03
N SER A 43 -0.10 16.91 -8.49
CA SER A 43 0.30 17.14 -7.08
C SER A 43 -0.64 16.52 -6.05
N ASP A 44 -1.94 16.59 -6.30
CA ASP A 44 -2.95 16.18 -5.32
C ASP A 44 -2.96 14.65 -5.19
N ILE A 45 -2.90 13.94 -6.32
CA ILE A 45 -2.83 12.47 -6.35
C ILE A 45 -1.51 11.99 -5.74
N ILE A 46 -0.38 12.66 -6.06
CA ILE A 46 0.91 12.33 -5.46
C ILE A 46 0.82 12.42 -3.93
N SER A 47 0.26 13.49 -3.40
CA SER A 47 0.09 13.68 -1.95
C SER A 47 -0.73 12.55 -1.31
N SER A 48 -1.86 12.16 -1.93
CA SER A 48 -2.68 11.04 -1.44
C SER A 48 -1.95 9.69 -1.49
N VAL A 49 -1.15 9.45 -2.54
CA VAL A 49 -0.35 8.21 -2.66
C VAL A 49 0.73 8.16 -1.58
N THR A 50 1.45 9.27 -1.38
CA THR A 50 2.49 9.38 -0.34
C THR A 50 1.88 9.18 1.06
N GLU A 51 0.74 9.82 1.34
CA GLU A 51 0.05 9.69 2.62
C GLU A 51 -0.38 8.24 2.89
N LEU A 52 -1.06 7.60 1.92
CA LEU A 52 -1.51 6.21 2.08
C LEU A 52 -0.32 5.25 2.27
N LYS A 53 0.78 5.46 1.55
CA LYS A 53 2.02 4.68 1.70
C LYS A 53 2.55 4.77 3.13
N LEU A 54 2.63 5.98 3.69
CA LEU A 54 3.11 6.19 5.06
C LEU A 54 2.17 5.58 6.10
N GLN A 55 0.85 5.68 5.91
CA GLN A 55 -0.12 5.05 6.82
C GLN A 55 -0.06 3.52 6.79
N ILE A 56 0.21 2.92 5.61
CA ILE A 56 0.40 1.47 5.51
C ILE A 56 1.71 1.06 6.19
N GLN A 57 2.81 1.76 5.93
CA GLN A 57 4.13 1.48 6.53
C GLN A 57 4.09 1.60 8.06
N PHE A 58 3.54 2.70 8.58
CA PHE A 58 3.36 2.88 10.02
C PHE A 58 2.56 1.72 10.63
N GLY A 59 1.50 1.27 9.96
CA GLY A 59 0.73 0.12 10.43
C GLY A 59 1.50 -1.21 10.41
N ILE A 60 2.52 -1.37 9.56
CA ILE A 60 3.40 -2.55 9.56
C ILE A 60 4.42 -2.46 10.71
N ASP A 61 4.90 -1.26 11.02
CA ASP A 61 5.94 -1.06 12.03
C ASP A 61 5.40 -1.21 13.46
N GLU A 62 4.14 -0.84 13.70
CA GLU A 62 3.53 -0.79 15.03
C GLU A 62 2.70 -2.04 15.42
N TYR A 63 2.35 -2.91 14.47
CA TYR A 63 1.41 -4.04 14.68
C TYR A 63 1.87 -5.32 14.00
#